data_AF-X1B3L0-F1
#
_entry.id   AF-X1B3L0-F1
#
_cell.length_a   1.000
_cell.length_b   1.000
_cell.length_c   1.000
_cell.angle_alpha   90.00
_cell.angle_beta   90.00
_cell.angle_gamma   90.00
#
_symmetry.space_group_name_H-M   'P 1'
#
loop_
_entity.id
_entity.type
_entity.pdbx_description
1 polymer ?
#
loop_
_entity_poly.entity_id
_entity_poly.type
_entity_poly.pdbx_seq_one_letter_code
_entity_poly.pdbx_strand_id
1 'polypeptide(L)'
;MGSAKNWTKKEIEYLNENWGKFTLAYISIRLKRTMIGIVIKAKRMGFGASSRADEYITARQVATLLAVDGHTVERWIKKHDLKTTRKVLLFKTRFYLVKLPDLCRWLENNQDRFDSRRIELYSLGHEPPWLKMKRIKDKKLAKNRFKIWD
;
A
#
# COMPACT_ATOMS: atom_id res chain seq x y z
N MET A 1 4.22 34.35 -13.67
CA MET A 1 3.71 32.97 -13.50
C MET A 1 4.41 32.07 -14.51
N GLY A 2 5.17 31.07 -14.07
CA GLY A 2 5.89 30.17 -14.98
C GLY A 2 4.96 29.15 -15.62
N SER A 3 4.94 29.10 -16.95
CA SER A 3 4.23 28.07 -17.72
C SER A 3 4.80 26.69 -17.39
N ALA A 4 3.97 25.79 -16.87
CA ALA A 4 4.39 24.42 -16.60
C ALA A 4 4.63 23.70 -17.93
N LYS A 5 5.87 23.25 -18.18
CA LYS A 5 6.21 22.48 -19.39
C LYS A 5 5.27 21.28 -19.53
N ASN A 6 4.54 21.21 -20.64
CA ASN A 6 3.63 20.11 -20.96
C ASN A 6 4.38 18.76 -21.00
N TRP A 7 3.73 17.70 -20.52
CA TRP A 7 4.27 16.34 -20.54
C TRP A 7 4.13 15.74 -21.94
N THR A 8 5.24 15.30 -22.51
CA THR A 8 5.24 14.59 -23.80
C THR A 8 4.90 13.12 -23.63
N LYS A 9 4.41 12.47 -24.70
CA LYS A 9 4.12 11.02 -24.69
C LYS A 9 5.35 10.19 -24.27
N LYS A 10 6.54 10.52 -24.80
CA LYS A 10 7.81 9.86 -24.43
C LYS A 10 8.15 10.01 -22.94
N GLU A 11 7.93 11.18 -22.35
CA GLU A 11 8.17 11.37 -20.91
C GLU A 11 7.19 10.56 -20.05
N ILE A 12 5.93 10.44 -20.49
CA ILE A 12 4.89 9.65 -19.82
C ILE A 12 5.22 8.15 -19.87
N GLU A 13 5.62 7.66 -21.04
CA GLU A 13 5.99 6.26 -21.28
C GLU A 13 7.26 5.89 -20.50
N TYR A 14 8.30 6.73 -20.57
CA TYR A 14 9.49 6.57 -19.76
C TYR A 14 9.16 6.55 -18.27
N LEU A 15 8.29 7.45 -17.80
CA LEU A 15 7.87 7.44 -16.40
C LEU A 15 7.15 6.13 -16.05
N ASN A 16 6.21 5.65 -16.87
CA ASN A 16 5.49 4.40 -16.65
C ASN A 16 6.43 3.19 -16.53
N GLU A 17 7.36 3.04 -17.47
CA GLU A 17 8.28 1.90 -17.50
C GLU A 17 9.29 1.88 -16.36
N ASN A 18 9.66 3.06 -15.86
CA ASN A 18 10.76 3.23 -14.92
C ASN A 18 10.30 3.53 -13.48
N TRP A 19 9.01 3.81 -13.27
CA TRP A 19 8.44 4.12 -11.97
C TRP A 19 8.56 2.91 -11.03
N GLY A 20 9.28 3.07 -9.92
CA GLY A 20 9.57 1.99 -8.95
C GLY A 20 10.78 1.12 -9.30
N LYS A 21 11.30 1.18 -10.55
CA LYS A 21 12.58 0.56 -10.92
C LYS A 21 13.76 1.42 -10.49
N PHE A 22 13.70 2.71 -10.82
CA PHE A 22 14.76 3.67 -10.50
C PHE A 22 14.34 4.67 -9.42
N THR A 23 15.33 5.29 -8.78
CA THR A 23 15.08 6.34 -7.79
C THR A 23 14.49 7.58 -8.46
N LEU A 24 13.71 8.35 -7.69
CA LEU A 24 13.13 9.60 -8.18
C LEU A 24 14.21 10.60 -8.65
N ALA A 25 15.37 10.62 -7.98
CA ALA A 25 16.53 11.42 -8.39
C ALA A 25 17.03 11.00 -9.77
N TYR A 26 17.19 9.70 -10.01
CA TYR A 26 17.60 9.17 -11.31
C TYR A 26 16.60 9.53 -12.42
N ILE A 27 15.30 9.34 -12.16
CA ILE A 27 14.23 9.69 -13.12
C ILE A 27 14.23 11.20 -13.39
N SER A 28 14.47 12.03 -12.38
CA SER A 28 14.52 13.50 -12.51
C SER A 28 15.62 13.99 -13.44
N ILE A 29 16.80 13.40 -13.35
CA ILE A 29 17.94 13.69 -14.23
C ILE A 29 17.61 13.29 -15.66
N ARG A 30 17.04 12.10 -15.86
CA ARG A 30 16.72 11.56 -17.19
C ARG A 30 15.61 12.33 -17.89
N LEU A 31 14.57 12.75 -17.16
CA LEU A 31 13.46 13.53 -17.70
C LEU A 31 13.72 15.04 -17.72
N LYS A 32 14.81 15.52 -17.11
CA LYS A 32 15.11 16.94 -16.89
C LYS A 32 13.91 17.68 -16.27
N ARG A 33 13.29 17.06 -15.27
CA ARG A 33 12.12 17.59 -14.53
C ARG A 33 12.37 17.53 -13.04
N THR A 34 11.72 18.42 -12.29
CA THR A 34 11.82 18.40 -10.82
C THR A 34 11.22 17.11 -10.25
N MET A 35 11.82 16.59 -9.18
CA MET A 35 11.32 15.42 -8.46
C MET A 35 9.85 15.59 -8.03
N ILE A 36 9.47 16.79 -7.59
CA ILE A 36 8.10 17.14 -7.21
C ILE A 36 7.15 17.04 -8.41
N GLY A 37 7.52 17.60 -9.56
CA GLY A 37 6.71 17.54 -10.78
C GLY A 37 6.48 16.10 -11.25
N ILE A 38 7.50 15.25 -11.13
CA ILE A 38 7.40 13.82 -11.44
C ILE A 38 6.41 13.12 -10.50
N VAL A 39 6.50 13.35 -9.18
CA VAL A 39 5.57 12.75 -8.20
C VAL A 39 4.12 13.17 -8.46
N ILE A 40 3.88 14.45 -8.74
CA ILE A 40 2.54 14.94 -9.06
C ILE A 40 2.01 14.25 -10.32
N LYS A 41 2.83 14.13 -11.37
CA LYS A 41 2.42 13.45 -12.60
C LYS A 41 2.14 11.97 -12.37
N ALA A 42 3.04 11.27 -11.68
CA ALA A 42 2.89 9.86 -11.34
C ALA A 42 1.59 9.62 -10.54
N LYS A 43 1.31 10.45 -9.53
CA LYS A 43 0.07 10.39 -8.76
C LYS A 43 -1.17 10.59 -9.65
N ARG A 44 -1.15 11.56 -10.58
CA ARG A 44 -2.24 11.79 -11.55
C ARG A 44 -2.42 10.64 -12.53
N MET A 45 -1.35 9.87 -12.79
CA MET A 45 -1.38 8.65 -13.59
C MET A 45 -1.80 7.41 -12.80
N GLY A 46 -2.16 7.55 -11.51
CA GLY A 46 -2.54 6.44 -10.65
C GLY A 46 -1.36 5.64 -10.09
N PHE A 47 -0.13 6.11 -10.29
CA PHE A 47 1.04 5.43 -9.76
C PHE A 47 1.19 5.67 -8.25
N GLY A 48 1.13 4.59 -7.48
CA GLY A 48 1.45 4.60 -6.05
C GLY A 48 2.96 4.57 -5.80
N ALA A 49 3.36 4.86 -4.56
CA ALA A 49 4.76 4.77 -4.11
C ALA A 49 5.37 3.37 -4.26
N SER A 50 4.52 2.33 -4.31
CA SER A 50 4.93 0.92 -4.27
C SER A 50 4.84 0.21 -5.63
N SER A 51 5.03 0.90 -6.74
CA SER A 51 4.86 0.32 -8.10
C SER A 51 5.83 -0.81 -8.47
N ARG A 52 6.61 -1.34 -7.52
CA ARG A 52 7.11 -2.72 -7.59
C ARG A 52 5.94 -3.67 -7.29
N ALA A 53 4.99 -3.71 -8.23
CA ALA A 53 3.66 -4.28 -8.06
C ALA A 53 3.66 -5.76 -7.64
N ASP A 54 4.75 -6.49 -7.90
CA ASP A 54 4.68 -7.95 -7.87
C ASP A 54 5.15 -8.60 -6.56
N GLU A 55 5.79 -7.86 -5.64
CA GLU A 55 6.31 -8.48 -4.41
C GLU A 55 5.82 -7.83 -3.10
N TYR A 56 5.53 -6.52 -3.08
CA TYR A 56 5.26 -5.81 -1.82
C TYR A 56 4.15 -4.76 -1.90
N ILE A 57 3.42 -4.64 -0.80
CA ILE A 57 2.50 -3.55 -0.52
C ILE A 57 2.98 -2.74 0.68
N THR A 58 2.75 -1.42 0.67
CA THR A 58 3.09 -0.55 1.80
C THR A 58 2.11 -0.72 2.96
N ALA A 59 2.55 -0.42 4.18
CA ALA A 59 1.66 -0.38 5.35
C ALA A 59 0.41 0.51 5.14
N ARG A 60 0.53 1.59 4.36
CA ARG A 60 -0.61 2.45 3.99
C ARG A 60 -1.59 1.73 3.05
N GLN A 61 -1.10 0.98 2.07
CA GLN A 61 -1.95 0.16 1.20
C GLN A 61 -2.62 -0.97 1.98
N VAL A 62 -1.91 -1.61 2.93
CA VAL A 62 -2.51 -2.58 3.87
C VAL A 62 -3.67 -1.93 4.63
N ALA A 63 -3.46 -0.72 5.16
CA ALA A 63 -4.49 0.02 5.88
C ALA A 63 -5.73 0.29 5.00
N THR A 64 -5.51 0.73 3.76
CA THR A 64 -6.58 0.92 2.78
C THR A 64 -7.32 -0.38 2.44
N LEU A 65 -6.58 -1.45 2.17
CA LEU A 65 -7.14 -2.77 1.81
C LEU A 65 -8.03 -3.33 2.92
N LEU A 66 -7.58 -3.20 4.16
CA LEU A 66 -8.30 -3.72 5.32
C LEU A 66 -9.28 -2.71 5.94
N ALA A 67 -9.38 -1.52 5.34
CA ALA A 67 -10.14 -0.38 5.86
C ALA A 67 -9.85 -0.08 7.35
N VAL A 68 -8.58 -0.14 7.75
CA VAL A 68 -8.11 0.20 9.11
C VAL A 68 -7.27 1.48 9.09
N ASP A 69 -6.97 2.03 10.27
CA ASP A 69 -6.09 3.18 10.36
C ASP A 69 -4.62 2.80 10.09
N GLY A 70 -3.84 3.75 9.55
CA GLY A 70 -2.42 3.53 9.28
C GLY A 70 -1.61 3.24 10.54
N HIS A 71 -1.95 3.87 11.67
CA HIS A 71 -1.33 3.62 12.97
C HIS A 71 -1.69 2.24 13.52
N THR A 72 -2.87 1.68 13.17
CA THR A 72 -3.23 0.30 13.51
C THR A 72 -2.26 -0.67 12.84
N VAL A 73 -1.97 -0.49 11.55
CA VAL A 73 -1.00 -1.34 10.84
C VAL A 73 0.40 -1.14 11.41
N GLU A 74 0.81 0.08 11.73
CA GLU A 74 2.10 0.34 12.37
C GLU A 74 2.21 -0.36 13.74
N ARG A 75 1.12 -0.39 14.52
CA ARG A 75 1.05 -1.15 15.78
C ARG A 75 1.20 -2.65 15.54
N TRP A 76 0.58 -3.20 14.50
CA TRP A 76 0.77 -4.62 14.13
C TRP A 76 2.22 -4.94 13.83
N ILE A 77 2.92 -4.03 13.13
CA ILE A 77 4.35 -4.18 12.80
C ILE A 77 5.22 -4.12 14.07
N LYS A 78 4.93 -3.18 14.98
CA LYS A 78 5.78 -2.93 16.16
C LYS A 78 5.51 -3.86 17.34
N LYS A 79 4.26 -4.31 17.52
CA LYS A 79 3.81 -5.00 18.74
C LYS A 79 3.22 -6.39 18.50
N HIS A 80 2.93 -6.76 17.26
CA HIS A 80 2.23 -8.01 16.94
C HIS A 80 2.90 -8.78 15.80
N ASP A 81 4.19 -8.57 15.57
CA ASP A 81 5.03 -9.39 14.67
C ASP A 81 4.54 -9.49 13.21
N LEU A 82 3.87 -8.45 12.70
CA LEU A 82 3.62 -8.35 11.26
C LEU A 82 4.97 -8.18 10.53
N LYS A 83 5.38 -9.21 9.78
CA LYS A 83 6.66 -9.24 9.06
C LYS A 83 6.71 -8.15 8.00
N THR A 84 7.76 -7.33 8.07
CA THR A 84 8.00 -6.25 7.09
C THR A 84 9.46 -6.13 6.70
N THR A 85 9.70 -5.54 5.54
CA THR A 85 11.00 -5.02 5.13
C THR A 85 10.93 -3.51 5.02
N ARG A 86 12.00 -2.78 5.37
CA ARG A 86 12.08 -1.33 5.15
C ARG A 86 12.87 -1.02 3.89
N LYS A 87 12.25 -0.36 2.91
CA LYS A 87 12.94 0.11 1.69
C LYS A 87 12.57 1.57 1.41
N VAL A 88 13.48 2.31 0.79
CA VAL A 88 13.19 3.66 0.27
C VAL A 88 12.45 3.51 -1.05
N LEU A 89 11.23 4.05 -1.13
CA LEU A 89 10.40 3.99 -2.34
C LEU A 89 10.29 5.33 -3.06
N LEU A 90 10.14 6.41 -2.28
CA LEU A 90 10.07 7.78 -2.79
C LEU A 90 10.94 8.69 -1.92
N PHE A 91 11.67 9.60 -2.57
CA PHE A 91 12.60 10.52 -1.91
C PHE A 91 13.61 9.78 -1.02
N LYS A 92 13.76 10.20 0.24
CA LYS A 92 14.61 9.59 1.28
C LYS A 92 13.80 8.82 2.33
N THR A 93 12.47 8.72 2.17
CA THR A 93 11.60 8.12 3.17
C THR A 93 11.60 6.60 3.04
N ARG A 94 11.88 5.92 4.16
CA ARG A 94 11.76 4.46 4.26
C ARG A 94 10.31 4.09 4.55
N PHE A 95 9.77 3.17 3.76
CA PHE A 95 8.43 2.63 3.94
C PHE A 95 8.51 1.21 4.50
N TYR A 96 7.56 0.86 5.36
CA TYR A 96 7.30 -0.55 5.68
C TYR A 96 6.62 -1.22 4.49
N LEU A 97 7.24 -2.29 4.03
CA LEU A 97 6.79 -3.13 2.94
C LEU A 97 6.42 -4.50 3.46
N VAL A 98 5.23 -4.96 3.11
CA VAL A 98 4.66 -6.25 3.50
C VAL A 98 4.50 -7.10 2.26
N LYS A 99 4.94 -8.36 2.30
CA LYS A 99 4.61 -9.32 1.24
C LYS A 99 3.16 -9.75 1.41
N LEU A 100 2.40 -9.84 0.32
CA LEU A 100 0.98 -10.23 0.41
C LEU A 100 0.79 -11.62 1.07
N PRO A 101 1.59 -12.66 0.79
CA PRO A 101 1.48 -13.94 1.49
C PRO A 101 1.74 -13.84 2.99
N ASP A 102 2.70 -13.03 3.42
CA ASP A 102 3.01 -12.83 4.85
C ASP A 102 1.88 -12.07 5.55
N LEU A 103 1.26 -11.09 4.88
CA LEU A 103 0.06 -10.44 5.38
C LEU A 103 -1.08 -11.45 5.55
N CYS A 104 -1.37 -12.28 4.54
CA CYS A 104 -2.46 -13.25 4.60
C CYS A 104 -2.28 -14.23 5.77
N ARG A 105 -1.09 -14.80 5.94
CA ARG A 105 -0.77 -15.68 7.09
C ARG A 105 -0.94 -14.97 8.43
N TRP A 106 -0.52 -13.71 8.51
CA TRP A 106 -0.66 -12.93 9.73
C TRP A 106 -2.14 -12.66 10.07
N LEU A 107 -2.96 -12.29 9.07
CA LEU A 107 -4.40 -12.05 9.24
C LEU A 107 -5.14 -13.32 9.67
N GLU A 108 -4.77 -14.47 9.11
CA GLU A 108 -5.34 -15.76 9.49
C GLU A 108 -5.14 -16.08 10.98
N ASN A 109 -3.95 -15.75 11.51
CA ASN A 109 -3.59 -15.97 12.91
C ASN A 109 -4.09 -14.86 13.86
N ASN A 110 -4.50 -13.70 13.34
CA ASN A 110 -4.88 -12.52 14.12
C ASN A 110 -6.28 -12.01 13.72
N GLN A 111 -7.24 -12.93 13.54
CA GLN A 111 -8.59 -12.61 13.07
C GLN A 111 -9.38 -11.67 13.99
N ASP A 112 -9.00 -11.55 15.26
CA ASP A 112 -9.58 -10.64 16.23
C ASP A 112 -9.16 -9.18 16.02
N ARG A 113 -8.12 -8.92 15.21
CA ARG A 113 -7.55 -7.57 15.03
C ARG A 113 -8.19 -6.75 13.91
N PHE A 114 -9.07 -7.33 13.10
CA PHE A 114 -9.71 -6.63 11.99
C PHE A 114 -11.14 -7.12 11.73
N ASP A 115 -11.91 -6.27 11.07
CA ASP A 115 -13.31 -6.53 10.73
C ASP A 115 -13.43 -6.91 9.25
N SER A 116 -13.75 -8.17 8.97
CA SER A 116 -13.88 -8.67 7.59
C SER A 116 -15.06 -8.06 6.84
N ARG A 117 -16.03 -7.44 7.52
CA ARG A 117 -17.16 -6.72 6.87
C ARG A 117 -16.71 -5.48 6.13
N ARG A 118 -15.54 -4.94 6.46
CA ARG A 118 -14.98 -3.71 5.87
C ARG A 118 -14.02 -3.99 4.71
N ILE A 119 -13.74 -5.26 4.44
CA ILE A 119 -12.78 -5.71 3.41
C ILE A 119 -13.54 -6.08 2.15
N GLU A 120 -13.13 -5.54 1.01
CA GLU A 120 -13.70 -5.89 -0.28
C GLU A 120 -13.40 -7.35 -0.65
N LEU A 121 -14.33 -8.03 -1.31
CA LEU A 121 -14.16 -9.42 -1.76
C LEU A 121 -12.98 -9.51 -2.74
N TYR A 122 -12.14 -10.53 -2.60
CA TYR A 122 -10.94 -10.74 -3.46
C TYR A 122 -9.85 -9.65 -3.39
N SER A 123 -9.97 -8.65 -2.50
CA SER A 123 -8.95 -7.61 -2.34
C SER A 123 -7.57 -8.13 -1.93
N LEU A 124 -7.48 -9.33 -1.34
CA LEU A 124 -6.23 -10.03 -1.03
C LEU A 124 -5.71 -10.92 -2.19
N GLY A 125 -6.23 -10.72 -3.40
CA GLY A 125 -5.92 -11.51 -4.61
C GLY A 125 -6.68 -12.83 -4.70
N HIS A 126 -7.15 -13.37 -3.57
CA HIS A 126 -8.04 -14.52 -3.50
C HIS A 126 -8.90 -14.41 -2.24
N GLU A 127 -9.92 -15.27 -2.14
CA GLU A 127 -10.80 -15.35 -0.97
C GLU A 127 -10.53 -16.68 -0.26
N PRO A 128 -9.62 -16.72 0.74
CA PRO A 128 -9.26 -17.97 1.41
C PRO A 128 -10.42 -18.51 2.29
N PRO A 129 -10.50 -19.83 2.53
CA PRO A 129 -11.59 -20.43 3.31
C PRO A 129 -11.77 -19.82 4.70
N TRP A 130 -10.67 -19.52 5.40
CA TRP A 130 -10.71 -18.90 6.72
C TRP A 130 -11.35 -17.51 6.69
N LEU A 131 -11.14 -16.72 5.63
CA LEU A 131 -11.73 -15.38 5.50
C LEU A 131 -13.23 -15.46 5.22
N LYS A 132 -13.65 -16.43 4.39
CA LYS A 132 -15.08 -16.73 4.17
C LYS A 132 -15.78 -17.07 5.48
N MET A 133 -15.17 -17.92 6.30
CA MET A 133 -15.70 -18.27 7.63
C MET A 133 -15.72 -17.07 8.57
N LYS A 134 -14.66 -16.26 8.59
CA LYS A 134 -14.59 -15.03 9.37
C LYS A 134 -15.70 -14.05 8.98
N ARG A 135 -16.01 -13.88 7.69
CA ARG A 135 -17.11 -13.00 7.22
C ARG A 135 -18.47 -13.43 7.78
N ILE A 136 -18.75 -14.74 7.81
CA ILE A 136 -19.99 -15.27 8.41
C ILE A 136 -20.03 -14.97 9.91
N LYS A 137 -18.90 -15.14 10.61
CA LYS A 137 -18.77 -14.85 12.04
C LYS A 137 -18.97 -13.37 12.34
N ASP A 138 -18.25 -12.49 11.63
CA ASP A 138 -18.26 -11.04 11.86
C ASP A 138 -19.63 -10.41 11.56
N LYS A 139 -20.41 -10.97 10.62
CA LYS A 139 -21.81 -10.56 10.38
C LYS A 139 -22.69 -10.67 11.64
N LYS A 140 -22.40 -11.61 12.53
CA LYS A 140 -23.15 -11.83 13.78
C LYS A 140 -22.67 -10.95 14.94
N LEU A 141 -21.57 -10.21 14.78
CA LEU A 141 -20.93 -9.44 15.86
C LEU A 141 -21.43 -7.99 15.90
N ALA A 142 -21.46 -7.41 17.10
CA ALA A 142 -21.74 -5.98 17.27
C ALA A 142 -20.75 -5.12 16.46
N LYS A 143 -21.24 -3.99 15.91
CA LYS A 143 -20.46 -3.12 15.01
C LYS A 143 -19.18 -2.54 15.64
N ASN A 144 -19.14 -2.37 16.96
CA ASN A 144 -18.03 -1.71 17.67
C ASN A 144 -17.00 -2.67 18.31
N ARG A 145 -17.10 -3.98 18.09
CA ARG A 145 -16.24 -4.97 18.78
C ARG A 145 -14.73 -4.78 18.52
N PHE A 146 -14.37 -4.27 17.33
CA PHE A 146 -12.99 -4.11 16.90
C PHE A 146 -12.39 -2.73 17.22
N LYS A 147 -13.12 -1.86 17.92
CA LYS A 147 -12.56 -0.62 18.47
C LYS A 147 -11.78 -0.98 19.75
N ILE A 148 -10.50 -1.27 19.60
CA ILE A 148 -9.59 -1.39 20.73
C ILE A 148 -9.17 0.02 21.12
N TRP A 149 -9.64 0.48 22.28
CA TRP A 149 -9.18 1.70 22.93
C TRP A 149 -7.86 1.36 23.64
N ASP A 150 -6.78 1.39 22.87
CA ASP A 150 -5.38 1.18 23.31
C ASP A 150 -4.62 2.49 23.14
#